data_AF-A0ABD2U802-F1
#
_entry.id   AF-A0ABD2U802-F1
#
_cell.length_a   1.000
_cell.length_b   1.000
_cell.length_c   1.000
_cell.angle_alpha   90.00
_cell.angle_beta   90.00
_cell.angle_gamma   90.00
#
_symmetry.space_group_name_H-M   'P 1'
#
loop_
_entity.id
_entity.type
_entity.pdbx_description
1 polymer ?
#
loop_
_entity_poly.entity_id
_entity_poly.type
_entity_poly.pdbx_seq_one_letter_code
_entity_poly.pdbx_strand_id
1 'polypeptide(L)'
;MYIQKKKPSLFLALSSIFLLTFFFPQKSLLVSSTQQIHVHENIQIANSHCQDTLYPQLCISTLSLIPNLHQKSIPEIISSNVNVTMNEVKSSAENCSNILHHVSKLDPIEKRALDDCIELLGDTTIDELQTTLYDLSTKNSSNSPLKHYNDLQTLLSGAMINQDTCLNGIYNTI
;
A
#
# COMPACT_ATOMS: atom_id res chain seq x y z
N MET A 1 63.77 43.62 -20.44
CA MET A 1 62.46 44.30 -20.57
C MET A 1 61.40 43.22 -20.80
N TYR A 2 60.78 42.68 -19.73
CA TYR A 2 59.77 41.63 -19.84
C TYR A 2 58.36 42.21 -19.70
N ILE A 3 57.54 41.92 -20.70
CA ILE A 3 56.17 42.40 -20.94
C ILE A 3 55.20 41.68 -20.00
N GLN A 4 54.37 42.44 -19.28
CA GLN A 4 53.19 41.88 -18.62
C GLN A 4 52.06 41.64 -19.64
N LYS A 5 51.57 40.40 -19.73
CA LYS A 5 50.30 40.07 -20.39
C LYS A 5 49.18 39.99 -19.35
N LYS A 6 48.21 40.92 -19.43
CA LYS A 6 46.94 40.89 -18.69
C LYS A 6 46.13 39.65 -19.10
N LYS A 7 45.70 38.83 -18.13
CA LYS A 7 44.69 37.77 -18.36
C LYS A 7 43.29 38.36 -18.18
N PRO A 8 42.32 38.08 -19.09
CA PRO A 8 40.95 38.54 -18.92
C PRO A 8 40.23 37.74 -17.82
N SER A 9 39.36 38.44 -17.10
CA SER A 9 38.67 37.99 -15.89
C SER A 9 37.56 36.98 -16.18
N LEU A 10 37.69 35.79 -15.58
CA LEU A 10 36.76 34.65 -15.58
C LEU A 10 35.31 35.01 -15.15
N PHE A 11 35.11 36.15 -14.48
CA PHE A 11 33.84 36.58 -13.92
C PHE A 11 32.73 36.87 -14.95
N LEU A 12 33.08 37.25 -16.18
CA LEU A 12 32.06 37.55 -17.21
C LEU A 12 31.35 36.29 -17.72
N ALA A 13 32.02 35.13 -17.70
CA ALA A 13 31.47 33.87 -18.19
C ALA A 13 30.39 33.27 -17.26
N LEU A 14 30.45 33.57 -15.96
CA LEU A 14 29.52 33.01 -14.97
C LEU A 14 28.15 33.68 -14.98
N SER A 15 28.07 34.97 -15.34
CA SER A 15 26.78 35.69 -15.38
C SER A 15 25.88 35.22 -16.52
N SER A 16 26.46 34.81 -17.66
CA SER A 16 25.71 34.35 -18.84
C SER A 16 25.06 32.98 -18.64
N ILE A 17 25.61 32.14 -17.76
CA ILE A 17 25.06 30.78 -17.49
C ILE A 17 23.80 30.86 -16.61
N PHE A 18 23.74 31.82 -15.68
CA PHE A 18 22.59 31.97 -14.77
C PHE A 18 21.34 32.51 -15.48
N LEU A 19 21.49 33.29 -16.55
CA LEU A 19 20.36 33.78 -17.34
C LEU A 19 19.75 32.69 -18.24
N LEU A 20 20.53 31.69 -18.64
CA LEU A 20 20.04 30.60 -19.51
C LEU A 20 19.18 29.57 -18.76
N THR A 21 19.27 29.47 -17.42
CA THR A 21 18.45 28.54 -16.63
C THR A 21 17.05 29.08 -16.31
N PHE A 22 16.82 30.39 -16.44
CA PHE A 22 15.52 31.02 -16.19
C PHE A 22 14.56 30.97 -17.40
N PHE A 23 15.09 30.71 -18.60
CA PHE A 23 14.30 30.64 -19.85
C PHE A 23 13.98 29.22 -20.31
N PHE A 24 14.35 28.18 -19.55
CA PHE A 24 13.76 26.87 -19.80
C PHE A 24 12.31 26.91 -19.32
N PRO A 25 11.31 26.66 -20.19
CA PRO A 25 9.96 26.49 -19.71
C PRO A 25 10.01 25.33 -18.72
N GLN A 26 9.67 25.59 -17.45
CA GLN A 26 9.28 24.51 -16.57
C GLN A 26 8.25 23.72 -17.35
N LYS A 27 8.55 22.46 -17.68
CA LYS A 27 7.49 21.51 -18.00
C LYS A 27 6.66 21.45 -16.73
N SER A 28 5.66 22.32 -16.63
CA SER A 28 4.55 22.08 -15.74
C SER A 28 4.06 20.71 -16.13
N LEU A 29 4.23 19.73 -15.24
CA LEU A 29 3.46 18.51 -15.32
C LEU A 29 2.01 19.01 -15.37
N LEU A 30 1.38 18.96 -16.54
CA LEU A 30 -0.05 19.10 -16.65
C LEU A 30 -0.62 17.86 -15.97
N VAL A 31 -0.69 17.89 -14.64
CA VAL A 31 -1.60 17.02 -13.91
C VAL A 31 -2.97 17.40 -14.43
N SER A 32 -3.58 16.49 -15.19
CA SER A 32 -4.89 16.73 -15.79
C SER A 32 -5.86 17.18 -14.70
N SER A 33 -6.56 18.30 -14.89
CA SER A 33 -7.48 18.81 -13.84
C SER A 33 -8.57 17.78 -13.50
N THR A 34 -8.93 16.92 -14.45
CA THR A 34 -9.80 15.76 -14.23
C THR A 34 -9.24 14.79 -13.18
N GLN A 35 -7.93 14.54 -13.18
CA GLN A 35 -7.29 13.62 -12.22
C GLN A 35 -7.22 14.23 -10.82
N GLN A 36 -6.97 15.55 -10.70
CA GLN A 36 -7.04 16.26 -9.42
C GLN A 36 -8.46 16.31 -8.84
N ILE A 37 -9.47 16.51 -9.70
CA ILE A 37 -10.89 16.53 -9.28
C ILE A 37 -11.33 15.14 -8.81
N HIS A 38 -11.01 14.07 -9.55
CA HIS A 38 -11.36 12.70 -9.17
C HIS A 38 -10.68 12.25 -7.87
N VAL A 39 -9.42 12.63 -7.64
CA VAL A 39 -8.73 12.32 -6.38
C VAL A 39 -9.38 13.06 -5.21
N HIS A 40 -9.76 14.33 -5.38
CA HIS A 40 -10.44 15.10 -4.33
C HIS A 40 -11.81 14.54 -3.97
N GLU A 41 -12.61 14.13 -4.97
CA GLU A 41 -13.91 13.47 -4.78
C GLU A 41 -13.75 12.13 -4.05
N ASN A 42 -12.81 11.29 -4.49
CA ASN A 42 -12.52 10.01 -3.85
C ASN A 42 -12.12 10.17 -2.38
N ILE A 43 -11.33 11.19 -2.04
CA ILE A 43 -10.94 11.48 -0.64
C ILE A 43 -12.17 11.79 0.22
N GLN A 44 -13.12 12.59 -0.27
CA GLN A 44 -14.33 12.93 0.49
C GLN A 44 -15.20 11.69 0.75
N ILE A 45 -15.37 10.84 -0.26
CA ILE A 45 -16.15 9.60 -0.14
C ILE A 45 -15.43 8.63 0.81
N ALA A 46 -14.12 8.46 0.65
CA ALA A 46 -13.30 7.63 1.53
C ALA A 46 -13.40 8.10 2.99
N ASN A 47 -13.33 9.41 3.25
CA ASN A 47 -13.51 9.96 4.60
C ASN A 47 -14.81 9.48 5.25
N SER A 48 -15.93 9.48 4.51
CA SER A 48 -17.23 9.05 5.04
C SER A 48 -17.27 7.56 5.42
N HIS A 49 -16.52 6.71 4.71
CA HIS A 49 -16.42 5.28 5.03
C HIS A 49 -15.42 4.97 6.15
N CYS A 50 -14.42 5.84 6.35
CA CYS A 50 -13.28 5.56 7.22
C CYS A 50 -13.36 6.18 8.62
N GLN A 51 -14.35 7.05 8.87
CA GLN A 51 -14.43 7.86 10.09
C GLN A 51 -14.40 7.04 11.41
N ASP A 52 -14.99 5.84 11.40
CA ASP A 52 -15.14 4.97 12.58
C ASP A 52 -14.13 3.80 12.59
N THR A 53 -13.14 3.83 11.69
CA THR A 53 -12.11 2.78 11.62
C THR A 53 -10.99 3.03 12.63
N LEU A 54 -10.30 1.96 13.05
CA LEU A 54 -9.14 2.05 13.95
C LEU A 54 -8.00 2.88 13.35
N TYR A 55 -7.84 2.84 12.02
CA TYR A 55 -6.80 3.56 11.29
C TYR A 55 -7.40 4.43 10.16
N PRO A 56 -8.03 5.58 10.48
CA PRO A 56 -8.76 6.37 9.50
C PRO A 56 -7.91 6.84 8.33
N GLN A 57 -6.68 7.31 8.59
CA GLN A 57 -5.80 7.82 7.55
C GLN A 57 -5.32 6.72 6.59
N LEU A 58 -5.02 5.53 7.12
CA LEU A 58 -4.69 4.37 6.30
C LEU A 58 -5.89 4.01 5.42
N CYS A 59 -7.09 3.89 6.02
CA CYS A 59 -8.32 3.62 5.30
C CYS A 59 -8.57 4.65 4.18
N ILE A 60 -8.45 5.95 4.45
CA ILE A 60 -8.67 7.01 3.45
C ILE A 60 -7.66 6.86 2.31
N SER A 61 -6.37 6.69 2.64
CA SER A 61 -5.33 6.54 1.63
C SER A 61 -5.57 5.32 0.73
N THR A 62 -5.98 4.19 1.30
CA THR A 62 -6.30 2.97 0.56
C THR A 62 -7.55 3.14 -0.31
N LEU A 63 -8.66 3.65 0.24
CA LEU A 63 -9.91 3.77 -0.52
C LEU A 63 -9.82 4.85 -1.60
N SER A 64 -9.07 5.93 -1.38
CA SER A 64 -8.96 7.02 -2.36
C SER A 64 -8.30 6.60 -3.68
N LEU A 65 -7.53 5.51 -3.66
CA LEU A 65 -6.88 4.92 -4.84
C LEU A 65 -7.84 4.08 -5.69
N ILE A 66 -9.04 3.78 -5.17
CA ILE A 66 -10.03 2.98 -5.88
C ILE A 66 -10.61 3.80 -7.06
N PRO A 67 -10.48 3.34 -8.31
CA PRO A 67 -11.03 4.08 -9.46
C PRO A 67 -12.56 4.17 -9.39
N ASN A 68 -13.10 5.36 -9.70
CA ASN A 68 -14.53 5.65 -9.70
C ASN A 68 -15.22 5.23 -8.39
N LEU A 69 -14.62 5.57 -7.22
CA LEU A 69 -15.12 5.15 -5.91
C LEU A 69 -16.61 5.53 -5.71
N HIS A 70 -17.02 6.70 -6.23
CA HIS A 70 -18.42 7.16 -6.18
C HIS A 70 -19.45 6.25 -6.87
N GLN A 71 -19.01 5.35 -7.75
CA GLN A 71 -19.89 4.42 -8.48
C GLN A 71 -19.94 3.03 -7.85
N LYS A 72 -19.14 2.77 -6.81
CA LYS A 72 -18.99 1.45 -6.22
C LYS A 72 -19.99 1.22 -5.09
N SER A 73 -20.58 0.04 -5.10
CA SER A 73 -21.36 -0.47 -3.97
C SER A 73 -20.45 -0.85 -2.80
N ILE A 74 -21.01 -0.94 -1.58
CA ILE A 74 -20.26 -1.34 -0.38
C ILE A 74 -19.53 -2.69 -0.58
N PRO A 75 -20.14 -3.77 -1.13
CA PRO A 75 -19.41 -5.00 -1.40
C PRO A 75 -18.23 -4.84 -2.36
N GLU A 76 -18.32 -3.96 -3.36
CA GLU A 76 -17.21 -3.67 -4.28
C GLU A 76 -16.09 -2.88 -3.60
N ILE A 77 -16.44 -1.95 -2.70
CA ILE A 77 -15.47 -1.21 -1.89
C ILE A 77 -14.72 -2.17 -0.95
N ILE A 78 -15.45 -3.03 -0.23
CA ILE A 78 -14.86 -4.05 0.65
C ILE A 78 -13.98 -5.01 -0.16
N SER A 79 -14.48 -5.53 -1.29
CA SER A 79 -13.70 -6.43 -2.15
C SER A 79 -12.41 -5.77 -2.66
N SER A 80 -12.46 -4.47 -3.01
CA SER A 80 -11.27 -3.73 -3.43
C SER A 80 -10.26 -3.62 -2.29
N ASN A 81 -10.72 -3.32 -1.08
CA ASN A 81 -9.88 -3.26 0.10
C ASN A 81 -9.27 -4.63 0.46
N VAL A 82 -10.06 -5.70 0.43
CA VAL A 82 -9.60 -7.09 0.67
C VAL A 82 -8.53 -7.50 -0.35
N ASN A 83 -8.65 -7.10 -1.62
CA ASN A 83 -7.60 -7.35 -2.61
C ASN A 83 -6.29 -6.61 -2.29
N VAL A 84 -6.36 -5.37 -1.80
CA VAL A 84 -5.16 -4.64 -1.33
C VAL A 84 -4.55 -5.38 -0.15
N THR A 85 -5.34 -5.71 0.87
CA THR A 85 -4.88 -6.48 2.04
C THR A 85 -4.24 -7.80 1.65
N MET A 86 -4.83 -8.55 0.71
CA MET A 86 -4.28 -9.83 0.25
C MET A 86 -2.90 -9.66 -0.39
N ASN A 87 -2.64 -8.56 -1.11
CA ASN A 87 -1.31 -8.28 -1.66
C ASN A 87 -0.29 -7.97 -0.56
N GLU A 88 -0.67 -7.18 0.44
CA GLU A 88 0.19 -6.86 1.59
C GLU A 88 0.51 -8.10 2.44
N VAL A 89 -0.47 -8.99 2.65
CA VAL A 89 -0.29 -10.26 3.35
C VAL A 89 0.67 -11.17 2.58
N LYS A 90 0.51 -11.30 1.25
CA LYS A 90 1.44 -12.07 0.41
C LYS A 90 2.85 -11.52 0.49
N SER A 91 3.02 -10.20 0.40
CA SER A 91 4.33 -9.56 0.53
C SER A 91 4.95 -9.80 1.91
N SER A 92 4.14 -9.78 2.96
CA SER A 92 4.59 -10.07 4.33
C SER A 92 5.06 -11.53 4.49
N ALA A 93 4.31 -12.50 3.94
CA ALA A 93 4.72 -13.90 3.94
C ALA A 93 6.01 -14.12 3.11
N GLU A 94 6.12 -13.46 1.96
CA GLU A 94 7.34 -13.50 1.13
C GLU A 94 8.53 -12.91 1.88
N ASN A 95 8.35 -11.81 2.61
CA ASN A 95 9.40 -11.23 3.44
C ASN A 95 9.85 -12.20 4.55
N CYS A 96 8.91 -12.90 5.21
CA CYS A 96 9.25 -13.93 6.20
C CYS A 96 10.06 -15.07 5.58
N SER A 97 9.64 -15.57 4.41
CA SER A 97 10.38 -16.58 3.64
C SER A 97 11.77 -16.09 3.24
N ASN A 98 11.88 -14.85 2.77
CA ASN A 98 13.15 -14.25 2.40
C ASN A 98 14.10 -14.15 3.60
N ILE A 99 13.61 -13.74 4.77
CA ILE A 99 14.39 -13.70 6.01
C ILE A 99 14.88 -15.11 6.35
N LEU A 100 13.98 -16.09 6.37
CA LEU A 100 14.28 -17.49 6.69
C LEU A 100 15.38 -18.06 5.80
N HIS A 101 15.37 -17.74 4.50
CA HIS A 101 16.33 -18.28 3.53
C HIS A 101 17.65 -17.51 3.43
N HIS A 102 17.65 -16.19 3.66
CA HIS A 102 18.82 -15.36 3.36
C HIS A 102 19.52 -14.80 4.60
N VAL A 103 18.88 -14.76 5.76
CA VAL A 103 19.53 -14.34 7.00
C VAL A 103 20.32 -15.50 7.59
N SER A 104 21.65 -15.35 7.61
CA SER A 104 22.53 -16.30 8.27
C SER A 104 22.37 -16.22 9.78
N LYS A 105 22.47 -17.37 10.47
CA LYS A 105 22.53 -17.50 11.93
C LYS A 105 21.22 -17.23 12.69
N LEU A 106 20.07 -17.45 12.07
CA LEU A 106 18.81 -17.52 12.81
C LEU A 106 18.85 -18.66 13.83
N ASP A 107 18.43 -18.38 15.06
CA ASP A 107 18.25 -19.37 16.10
C ASP A 107 17.08 -20.32 15.76
N PRO A 108 17.02 -21.53 16.35
CA PRO A 108 15.92 -22.46 16.07
C PRO A 108 14.52 -21.93 16.39
N ILE A 109 14.38 -21.01 17.35
CA ILE A 109 13.10 -20.42 17.74
C ILE A 109 12.69 -19.34 16.73
N GLU A 110 13.60 -18.44 16.33
CA GLU A 110 13.41 -17.48 15.24
C GLU A 110 12.96 -18.17 13.94
N LYS A 111 13.60 -19.30 13.58
CA LYS A 111 13.19 -20.07 12.40
C LYS A 111 11.75 -20.58 12.50
N ARG A 112 11.38 -21.12 13.66
CA ARG A 112 10.01 -21.59 13.90
C ARG A 112 9.01 -20.44 13.84
N ALA A 113 9.32 -19.29 14.43
CA ALA A 113 8.44 -18.12 14.37
C ALA A 113 8.23 -17.64 12.92
N LEU A 114 9.27 -17.70 12.08
CA LEU A 114 9.16 -17.38 10.66
C LEU A 114 8.36 -18.43 9.88
N ASP A 115 8.56 -19.72 10.15
CA ASP A 115 7.76 -20.80 9.55
C ASP A 115 6.28 -20.64 9.92
N ASP A 116 5.97 -20.40 11.20
CA ASP A 116 4.60 -20.15 11.70
C ASP A 116 3.98 -18.93 11.00
N CYS A 117 4.76 -17.84 10.81
CA CYS A 117 4.31 -16.67 10.06
C CYS A 117 4.00 -16.98 8.59
N ILE A 118 4.81 -17.81 7.93
CA ILE A 118 4.59 -18.19 6.54
C ILE A 118 3.30 -19.00 6.41
N GLU A 119 3.03 -19.93 7.33
CA GLU A 119 1.78 -20.71 7.34
C GLU A 119 0.55 -19.83 7.63
N LEU A 120 0.62 -19.02 8.71
CA LEU A 120 -0.49 -18.17 9.13
C LEU A 120 -0.84 -17.12 8.07
N LEU A 121 0.17 -16.45 7.50
CA LEU A 121 -0.05 -15.38 6.53
C LEU A 121 -0.20 -15.92 5.10
N GLY A 122 0.65 -16.84 4.67
CA GLY A 122 0.75 -17.31 3.29
C GLY A 122 -0.32 -18.33 2.91
N ASP A 123 -0.79 -19.13 3.87
CA ASP A 123 -1.78 -20.17 3.62
C ASP A 123 -3.13 -19.81 4.26
N THR A 124 -3.18 -19.70 5.59
CA THR A 124 -4.47 -19.57 6.32
C THR A 124 -5.14 -18.23 6.03
N THR A 125 -4.42 -17.12 6.19
CA THR A 125 -4.98 -15.78 5.95
C THR A 125 -5.33 -15.58 4.48
N ILE A 126 -4.57 -16.15 3.54
CA ILE A 126 -4.90 -16.05 2.11
C ILE A 126 -6.21 -16.79 1.80
N ASP A 127 -6.42 -17.98 2.37
CA ASP A 127 -7.66 -18.74 2.20
C ASP A 127 -8.88 -17.99 2.77
N GLU A 128 -8.74 -17.40 3.97
CA GLU A 128 -9.79 -16.58 4.60
C GLU A 128 -10.16 -15.35 3.75
N LEU A 129 -9.16 -14.65 3.20
CA LEU A 129 -9.39 -13.49 2.34
C LEU A 129 -9.99 -13.89 0.98
N GLN A 130 -9.60 -15.04 0.42
CA GLN A 130 -10.21 -15.58 -0.80
C GLN A 130 -11.68 -15.97 -0.59
N THR A 131 -11.98 -16.60 0.54
CA THR A 131 -13.36 -16.94 0.94
C THR A 131 -14.19 -15.68 1.13
N THR A 132 -13.62 -14.65 1.77
CA THR A 132 -14.24 -13.32 1.92
C THR A 132 -14.64 -12.73 0.55
N LEU A 133 -13.75 -12.81 -0.45
CA LEU A 133 -14.05 -12.33 -1.82
C LEU A 133 -15.14 -13.16 -2.51
N TYR A 134 -15.17 -14.47 -2.27
CA TYR A 134 -16.20 -15.36 -2.80
C TYR A 134 -17.59 -15.02 -2.24
N ASP A 135 -17.68 -14.76 -0.94
CA ASP A 135 -18.93 -14.42 -0.25
C ASP A 135 -19.44 -13.02 -0.60
N LEU A 136 -18.53 -12.09 -0.93
CA LEU A 136 -18.87 -10.75 -1.44
C LEU A 136 -19.31 -10.75 -2.92
N SER A 137 -19.05 -11.83 -3.67
CA SER A 137 -19.32 -11.88 -5.11
C SER A 137 -20.81 -11.91 -5.42
N THR A 138 -21.30 -10.83 -6.04
CA THR A 138 -22.70 -10.70 -6.50
C THR A 138 -23.00 -11.45 -7.80
N LYS A 139 -21.98 -12.01 -8.45
CA LYS A 139 -22.14 -12.80 -9.69
C LYS A 139 -22.73 -14.18 -9.42
N ASN A 140 -22.68 -14.64 -8.18
CA ASN A 140 -23.31 -15.88 -7.75
C ASN A 140 -24.71 -15.55 -7.29
N SER A 141 -25.73 -15.88 -8.09
CA SER A 141 -27.15 -15.56 -7.80
C SER A 141 -27.67 -16.17 -6.48
N SER A 142 -26.96 -17.15 -5.91
CA SER A 142 -27.18 -17.72 -4.58
C SER A 142 -26.56 -16.90 -3.44
N ASN A 143 -25.54 -16.08 -3.72
CA ASN A 143 -24.75 -15.35 -2.74
C ASN A 143 -25.29 -13.92 -2.63
N SER A 144 -25.89 -13.60 -1.49
CA SER A 144 -26.17 -12.22 -1.13
C SER A 144 -25.13 -11.83 -0.09
N PRO A 145 -24.32 -10.78 -0.30
CA PRO A 145 -23.34 -10.33 0.70
C PRO A 145 -23.95 -10.09 2.08
N LEU A 146 -25.24 -9.72 2.14
CA LEU A 146 -25.98 -9.54 3.40
C LEU A 146 -26.20 -10.86 4.16
N LYS A 147 -26.28 -12.00 3.46
CA LYS A 147 -26.42 -13.32 4.11
C LYS A 147 -25.12 -13.77 4.77
N HIS A 148 -23.98 -13.34 4.24
CA HIS A 148 -22.65 -13.73 4.70
C HIS A 148 -22.02 -12.73 5.66
N TYR A 149 -22.75 -11.69 6.11
CA TYR A 149 -22.18 -10.63 6.94
C TYR A 149 -21.38 -11.15 8.15
N ASN A 150 -21.92 -12.15 8.86
CA ASN A 150 -21.25 -12.76 10.01
C ASN A 150 -20.02 -13.58 9.60
N ASP A 151 -20.08 -14.26 8.45
CA ASP A 151 -18.97 -15.03 7.90
C ASP A 151 -17.83 -14.08 7.51
N LEU A 152 -18.15 -12.99 6.80
CA LEU A 152 -17.17 -11.94 6.46
C LEU A 152 -16.51 -11.37 7.72
N GLN A 153 -17.29 -11.07 8.76
CA GLN A 153 -16.76 -10.55 10.01
C GLN A 153 -15.82 -11.57 10.70
N THR A 154 -16.20 -12.84 10.67
CA THR A 154 -15.41 -13.93 11.27
C THR A 154 -14.09 -14.12 10.52
N LEU A 155 -14.14 -14.22 9.19
CA LEU A 155 -12.96 -14.41 8.33
C LEU A 155 -11.98 -13.24 8.46
N LEU A 156 -12.48 -11.99 8.43
CA LEU A 156 -11.63 -10.82 8.59
C LEU A 156 -11.03 -10.72 10.01
N SER A 157 -11.78 -11.14 11.03
CA SER A 157 -11.26 -11.20 12.41
C SER A 157 -10.19 -12.30 12.54
N GLY A 158 -10.39 -13.45 11.90
CA GLY A 158 -9.40 -14.54 11.80
C GLY A 158 -8.09 -14.06 11.18
N ALA A 159 -8.19 -13.39 10.02
CA ALA A 159 -7.04 -12.80 9.33
C ALA A 159 -6.22 -11.85 10.23
N MET A 160 -6.91 -11.00 11.02
CA MET A 160 -6.25 -10.10 11.98
C MET A 160 -5.58 -10.87 13.11
N ILE A 161 -6.23 -11.91 13.66
CA ILE A 161 -5.66 -12.75 14.73
C ILE A 161 -4.42 -13.52 14.21
N ASN A 162 -4.46 -14.01 12.97
CA ASN A 162 -3.34 -14.70 12.34
C ASN A 162 -2.13 -13.75 12.20
N GLN A 163 -2.37 -12.50 11.77
CA GLN A 163 -1.33 -11.46 11.74
C GLN A 163 -0.76 -11.18 13.14
N ASP A 164 -1.62 -10.96 14.14
CA ASP A 164 -1.19 -10.67 15.51
C ASP A 164 -0.38 -11.84 16.09
N THR A 165 -0.80 -13.08 15.82
CA THR A 165 -0.09 -14.29 16.28
C THR A 165 1.29 -14.38 15.64
N CYS A 166 1.41 -14.15 14.33
CA CYS A 166 2.70 -14.10 13.65
C CYS A 166 3.62 -13.02 14.25
N LEU A 167 3.13 -11.79 14.40
CA LEU A 167 3.92 -10.69 14.98
C LEU A 167 4.36 -10.99 16.41
N ASN A 168 3.46 -11.51 17.25
CA ASN A 168 3.77 -11.91 18.62
C ASN A 168 4.80 -13.06 18.65
N GLY A 169 4.72 -14.01 17.71
CA GLY A 169 5.71 -15.06 17.53
C GLY A 169 7.10 -14.47 17.32
N ILE A 170 7.24 -13.51 16.41
CA ILE A 170 8.53 -12.84 16.14
C ILE A 170 9.00 -12.02 17.36
N TYR A 171 8.14 -11.16 17.94
CA TYR A 171 8.56 -10.27 19.03
C TYR A 171 9.01 -11.01 20.29
N ASN A 172 8.41 -12.16 20.60
CA ASN A 172 8.80 -12.94 21.78
C ASN A 172 10.07 -13.78 21.55
N THR A 173 10.65 -13.74 20.34
CA THR A 173 11.91 -14.42 20.00
C THR A 173 13.14 -13.50 19.99
N ILE A 174 12.93 -12.17 20.02
CA ILE A 174 13.99 -11.15 20.00
C ILE A 174 14.32 -10.66 21.42
#